data_AF-A0A399R4S4-F1
#
_entry.id   AF-A0A399R4S4-F1
#
_cell.length_a   1.000
_cell.length_b   1.000
_cell.length_c   1.000
_cell.angle_alpha   90.00
_cell.angle_beta   90.00
_cell.angle_gamma   90.00
#
_symmetry.space_group_name_H-M   'P 1'
#
loop_
_entity.id
_entity.type
_entity.pdbx_description
1 polymer ?
#
loop_
_entity_poly.entity_id
_entity_poly.type
_entity_poly.pdbx_seq_one_letter_code
_entity_poly.pdbx_strand_id
1 'polypeptide(L)'
;MPGDYAFNRQAFFDGLDGVGYVQGRCRGGALGPERGLHKKLRSTINVMRRSLAIHVRDAAGERAGGFAAALGSGDRSFMVQEDVEALRRAGLAHLLAISGLHLGIVGGLIYVSIRRGLSLWEWFALRVPVQKPAAAVALIMTALYLVLSGASISTQRAFIMAAVFFGAILLDRSPLSFRSFAVAMFAVILIQPHSVMTPGFQMSFAATGALIATYLVWRERRQAMAAGASGNGFVFTLQSLVVTSIVGAGATAPFALYHFDRVAPGGLWANLLAMPIITFVSAPFAGLALATAPLGLDEPFLRAFGWSLEQVLMIAHWVSTQPGSDVMITDPMPAGVLLVLSVGLIAVCLVKGVRYRILTGVGTAVTAAIVWLSLPSLVLHWSASGEVLLRDAENGWKKLAIADGDGLSPLTLNDLPATHECRGKMCEFETSVGMVAIAYELPTCIPDAALTLLVDASPGRCSPGGRVITWNDVQKAGGLSLVRGWAGASHIRAVPCGRRKWQPCIDRTEN
;
A
#
# COMPACT_ATOMS: atom_id res chain seq x y z
N MET A 1 10.99 9.27 11.34
CA MET A 1 12.41 8.85 11.18
C MET A 1 12.93 9.14 9.78
N PRO A 2 14.25 9.28 9.55
CA PRO A 2 14.81 9.29 8.20
C PRO A 2 14.47 7.99 7.45
N GLY A 3 13.82 8.10 6.28
CA GLY A 3 13.42 6.95 5.46
C GLY A 3 12.02 6.39 5.73
N ASP A 4 11.37 6.83 6.81
CA ASP A 4 9.98 6.47 7.17
C ASP A 4 8.96 7.31 6.38
N TYR A 5 7.69 6.94 6.45
CA TYR A 5 6.58 7.59 5.75
C TYR A 5 6.47 9.07 6.11
N ALA A 6 6.68 9.92 5.11
CA ALA A 6 6.61 11.37 5.23
C ALA A 6 5.15 11.87 5.14
N PHE A 7 4.42 11.84 6.26
CA PHE A 7 3.03 12.31 6.34
C PHE A 7 2.87 13.76 5.86
N ASN A 8 3.77 14.65 6.30
CA ASN A 8 3.85 16.05 5.88
C ASN A 8 3.91 16.23 4.36
N ARG A 9 4.69 15.40 3.66
CA ARG A 9 4.77 15.40 2.19
C ARG A 9 3.43 15.01 1.58
N GLN A 10 2.81 13.94 2.08
CA GLN A 10 1.53 13.47 1.56
C GLN A 10 0.44 14.52 1.77
N ALA A 11 0.32 15.05 2.98
CA ALA A 11 -0.65 16.09 3.33
C ALA A 11 -0.52 17.33 2.43
N PHE A 12 0.71 17.78 2.16
CA PHE A 12 0.97 18.89 1.24
C PHE A 12 0.46 18.62 -0.18
N PHE A 13 0.70 17.42 -0.73
CA PHE A 13 0.23 17.06 -2.07
C PHE A 13 -1.28 16.76 -2.13
N ASP A 14 -1.89 16.39 -1.01
CA ASP A 14 -3.34 16.23 -0.87
C ASP A 14 -4.06 17.56 -0.62
N GLY A 15 -3.31 18.67 -0.46
CA GLY A 15 -3.88 19.99 -0.15
C GLY A 15 -4.51 20.05 1.25
N LEU A 16 -3.99 19.27 2.20
CA LEU A 16 -4.41 19.27 3.59
C LEU A 16 -3.61 20.33 4.36
N ASP A 17 -4.27 21.43 4.70
CA ASP A 17 -3.66 22.53 5.47
C ASP A 17 -3.84 22.36 7.00
N GLY A 18 -4.72 21.46 7.45
CA GLY A 18 -4.97 21.23 8.87
C GLY A 18 -5.77 19.96 9.15
N VAL A 19 -5.57 19.40 10.35
CA VAL A 19 -6.37 18.31 10.91
C VAL A 19 -6.98 18.78 12.22
N GLY A 20 -8.19 18.30 12.53
CA GLY A 20 -8.89 18.68 13.75
C GLY A 20 -9.83 17.58 14.20
N TYR A 21 -10.15 17.59 15.48
CA TYR A 21 -11.08 16.66 16.08
C TYR A 21 -12.31 17.43 16.55
N VAL A 22 -13.50 16.89 16.29
CA VAL A 22 -14.74 17.44 16.82
C VAL A 22 -14.97 16.81 18.19
N GLN A 23 -14.89 17.61 19.25
CA GLN A 23 -15.27 17.16 20.59
C GLN A 23 -16.79 17.31 20.76
N GLY A 24 -17.52 16.19 20.75
CA GLY A 24 -18.96 16.13 20.95
C GLY A 24 -19.69 15.32 19.87
N ARG A 25 -21.00 15.12 20.06
CA ARG A 25 -21.83 14.46 19.03
C ARG A 25 -22.06 15.44 17.87
N CYS A 26 -21.65 15.04 16.66
CA CYS A 26 -22.04 15.74 15.45
C CYS A 26 -23.57 15.80 15.37
N ARG A 27 -24.15 17.00 15.51
CA ARG A 27 -25.57 17.25 15.21
C ARG A 27 -25.68 17.51 13.72
N GLY A 28 -26.62 16.83 13.05
CA GLY A 28 -26.92 17.09 11.65
C GLY A 28 -27.32 18.55 11.47
N GLY A 29 -26.61 19.27 10.62
CA GLY A 29 -26.93 20.63 10.21
C GLY A 29 -27.10 20.69 8.69
N ALA A 30 -27.92 21.61 8.21
CA ALA A 30 -27.95 21.92 6.79
C ALA A 30 -26.67 22.68 6.44
N LEU A 31 -25.79 22.08 5.63
CA LEU A 31 -24.74 22.83 4.97
C LEU A 31 -25.41 23.94 4.14
N GLY A 32 -24.91 25.17 4.24
CA GLY A 32 -25.40 26.28 3.42
C GLY A 32 -25.33 25.92 1.92
N PRO A 33 -26.14 26.56 1.06
CA PRO A 33 -26.19 26.21 -0.36
C PRO A 33 -24.80 26.33 -1.00
N GLU A 34 -24.28 25.19 -1.46
CA GLU A 34 -23.02 25.08 -2.19
C GLU A 34 -23.05 26.01 -3.41
N ARG A 35 -22.19 27.03 -3.42
CA ARG A 35 -22.04 27.97 -4.55
C ARG A 35 -21.11 27.36 -5.60
N GLY A 36 -21.61 27.18 -6.82
CA GLY A 36 -20.85 26.71 -7.98
C GLY A 36 -21.25 25.31 -8.47
N LEU A 37 -21.33 25.14 -9.79
CA LEU A 37 -21.75 23.89 -10.45
C LEU A 37 -20.87 22.69 -10.05
N HIS A 38 -19.55 22.88 -9.99
CA HIS A 38 -18.60 21.83 -9.63
C HIS A 38 -18.81 21.32 -8.20
N LYS A 39 -19.04 22.22 -7.24
CA LYS A 39 -19.27 21.84 -5.84
C LYS A 39 -20.60 21.12 -5.66
N LYS A 40 -21.66 21.59 -6.33
CA LYS A 40 -22.96 20.89 -6.38
C LYS A 40 -22.81 19.48 -6.96
N LEU A 41 -22.15 19.34 -8.11
CA LEU A 41 -21.94 18.04 -8.74
C LEU A 41 -21.15 17.09 -7.82
N ARG A 42 -20.06 17.56 -7.21
CA ARG A 42 -19.26 16.77 -6.25
C ARG A 42 -20.10 16.34 -5.05
N SER A 43 -20.92 17.23 -4.50
CA SER A 43 -21.82 16.92 -3.39
C SER A 43 -22.87 15.87 -3.78
N THR A 44 -23.53 16.04 -4.93
CA THR A 44 -24.49 15.06 -5.45
C THR A 44 -23.86 13.68 -5.67
N ILE A 45 -22.66 13.61 -6.25
CA ILE A 45 -21.92 12.36 -6.43
C ILE A 45 -21.62 11.72 -5.07
N ASN A 46 -21.17 12.50 -4.08
CA ASN A 46 -20.89 11.99 -2.74
C ASN A 46 -22.15 11.45 -2.05
N VAL A 47 -23.28 12.13 -2.18
CA VAL A 47 -24.58 11.68 -1.65
C VAL A 47 -25.01 10.38 -2.33
N MET A 48 -24.95 10.32 -3.66
CA MET A 48 -25.26 9.10 -4.42
C MET A 48 -24.35 7.94 -4.01
N ARG A 49 -23.03 8.18 -3.89
CA ARG A 49 -22.06 7.18 -3.44
C ARG A 49 -22.39 6.68 -2.04
N ARG A 50 -22.72 7.59 -1.10
CA ARG A 50 -23.08 7.22 0.26
C ARG A 50 -24.37 6.42 0.31
N SER A 51 -25.37 6.80 -0.50
CA SER A 51 -26.61 6.04 -0.65
C SER A 51 -26.35 4.64 -1.19
N LEU A 52 -25.51 4.50 -2.22
CA LEU A 52 -25.09 3.22 -2.76
C LEU A 52 -24.36 2.37 -1.72
N ALA A 53 -23.46 2.97 -0.94
CA ALA A 53 -22.72 2.29 0.11
C ALA A 53 -23.66 1.69 1.18
N ILE A 54 -24.66 2.46 1.61
CA ILE A 54 -25.67 2.01 2.58
C ILE A 54 -26.52 0.90 1.99
N HIS A 55 -27.03 1.08 0.77
CA HIS A 55 -27.85 0.07 0.08
C HIS A 55 -27.10 -1.26 -0.10
N VAL A 56 -25.85 -1.21 -0.57
CA VAL A 56 -25.01 -2.40 -0.74
C VAL A 56 -24.72 -3.07 0.60
N ARG A 57 -24.42 -2.29 1.65
CA ARG A 57 -24.19 -2.83 3.00
C ARG A 57 -25.41 -3.60 3.50
N ASP A 58 -26.58 -2.96 3.43
CA ASP A 58 -27.80 -3.50 4.01
C ASP A 58 -28.27 -4.73 3.23
N ALA A 59 -28.15 -4.73 1.89
CA ALA A 59 -28.51 -5.87 1.04
C ALA A 59 -27.51 -7.03 1.10
N ALA A 60 -26.21 -6.76 1.28
CA ALA A 60 -25.17 -7.79 1.31
C ALA A 60 -25.07 -8.56 2.64
N GLY A 61 -25.79 -8.12 3.68
CA GLY A 61 -25.88 -8.80 4.97
C GLY A 61 -24.91 -8.26 6.03
N GLU A 62 -25.14 -8.66 7.30
CA GLU A 62 -24.50 -8.02 8.45
C GLU A 62 -22.97 -8.23 8.52
N ARG A 63 -22.49 -9.42 8.19
CA ARG A 63 -21.09 -9.81 8.45
C ARG A 63 -20.10 -9.27 7.41
N ALA A 64 -20.49 -9.24 6.14
CA ALA A 64 -19.64 -8.78 5.05
C ALA A 64 -20.16 -7.52 4.34
N GLY A 65 -21.27 -6.94 4.78
CA GLY A 65 -21.87 -5.74 4.18
C GLY A 65 -20.93 -4.53 4.19
N GLY A 66 -20.13 -4.36 5.25
CA GLY A 66 -19.11 -3.32 5.29
C GLY A 66 -18.01 -3.50 4.22
N PHE A 67 -17.58 -4.74 3.99
CA PHE A 67 -16.60 -5.07 2.96
C PHE A 67 -17.20 -4.94 1.55
N ALA A 68 -18.46 -5.34 1.37
CA ALA A 68 -19.22 -5.16 0.13
C ALA A 68 -19.37 -3.66 -0.22
N ALA A 69 -19.74 -2.83 0.75
CA ALA A 69 -19.84 -1.39 0.58
C ALA A 69 -18.48 -0.77 0.21
N ALA A 70 -17.39 -1.22 0.84
CA ALA A 70 -16.04 -0.76 0.53
C ALA A 70 -15.62 -1.11 -0.91
N LEU A 71 -15.91 -2.32 -1.40
CA LEU A 71 -15.61 -2.72 -2.77
C LEU A 71 -16.54 -2.08 -3.81
N GLY A 72 -17.83 -1.92 -3.49
CA GLY A 72 -18.82 -1.37 -4.41
C GLY A 72 -18.73 0.15 -4.57
N SER A 73 -18.49 0.87 -3.47
CA SER A 73 -18.55 2.33 -3.42
C SER A 73 -17.23 3.02 -3.06
N GLY A 74 -16.22 2.27 -2.60
CA GLY A 74 -14.98 2.82 -2.06
C GLY A 74 -15.11 3.31 -0.60
N ASP A 75 -16.29 3.23 0.01
CA ASP A 75 -16.55 3.70 1.37
C ASP A 75 -16.22 2.60 2.41
N ARG A 76 -15.12 2.80 3.14
CA ARG A 76 -14.64 1.87 4.17
C ARG A 76 -15.22 2.12 5.56
N SER A 77 -16.05 3.15 5.75
CA SER A 77 -16.53 3.56 7.08
C SER A 77 -17.43 2.51 7.76
N PHE A 78 -17.91 1.52 7.00
CA PHE A 78 -18.71 0.42 7.52
C PHE A 78 -17.89 -0.84 7.84
N MET A 79 -16.59 -0.86 7.55
CA MET A 79 -15.74 -2.00 7.88
C MET A 79 -15.38 -2.01 9.36
N VAL A 80 -15.45 -3.20 9.95
CA VAL A 80 -15.03 -3.48 11.31
C VAL A 80 -13.50 -3.51 11.35
N GLN A 81 -12.89 -2.94 12.40
CA GLN A 81 -11.44 -2.76 12.49
C GLN A 81 -10.71 -4.12 12.52
N GLU A 82 -11.30 -5.09 13.21
CA GLU A 82 -10.81 -6.46 13.31
C GLU A 82 -10.70 -7.13 11.93
N ASP A 83 -11.66 -6.90 11.02
CA ASP A 83 -11.60 -7.43 9.65
C ASP A 83 -10.52 -6.74 8.81
N VAL A 84 -10.34 -5.43 8.99
CA VAL A 84 -9.28 -4.66 8.34
C VAL A 84 -7.91 -5.18 8.76
N GLU A 85 -7.73 -5.49 10.05
CA GLU A 85 -6.50 -6.06 10.58
C GLU A 85 -6.26 -7.49 10.12
N ALA A 86 -7.30 -8.34 10.11
CA ALA A 86 -7.20 -9.70 9.60
C ALA A 86 -6.77 -9.72 8.13
N LEU A 87 -7.36 -8.86 7.29
CA LEU A 87 -6.96 -8.68 5.89
C LEU A 87 -5.51 -8.20 5.76
N ARG A 88 -5.05 -7.29 6.64
CA ARG A 88 -3.65 -6.84 6.65
C ARG A 88 -2.68 -7.96 7.00
N ARG A 89 -2.92 -8.67 8.12
CA ARG A 89 -2.08 -9.78 8.58
C ARG A 89 -2.07 -10.95 7.59
N ALA A 90 -3.19 -11.20 6.93
CA ALA A 90 -3.27 -12.21 5.86
C ALA A 90 -2.62 -11.77 4.53
N GLY A 91 -2.04 -10.58 4.41
CA GLY A 91 -1.47 -10.07 3.16
C GLY A 91 -2.50 -9.67 2.08
N LEU A 92 -3.77 -9.57 2.47
CA LEU A 92 -4.92 -9.20 1.62
C LEU A 92 -5.29 -7.71 1.73
N ALA A 93 -4.46 -6.87 2.37
CA ALA A 93 -4.69 -5.43 2.51
C ALA A 93 -4.98 -4.70 1.18
N HIS A 94 -4.44 -5.23 0.07
CA HIS A 94 -4.67 -4.68 -1.26
C HIS A 94 -6.13 -4.82 -1.73
N LEU A 95 -6.92 -5.72 -1.14
CA LEU A 95 -8.37 -5.85 -1.38
C LEU A 95 -9.18 -4.73 -0.71
N LEU A 96 -8.63 -4.07 0.33
CA LEU A 96 -9.29 -2.92 0.96
C LEU A 96 -9.40 -1.73 0.01
N ALA A 97 -8.45 -1.60 -0.91
CA ALA A 97 -8.54 -0.65 -2.01
C ALA A 97 -9.24 -1.34 -3.17
N ILE A 98 -10.09 -0.60 -3.89
CA ILE A 98 -10.55 -1.03 -5.20
C ILE A 98 -9.31 -1.26 -6.06
N SER A 99 -9.00 -2.53 -6.26
CA SER A 99 -7.77 -2.92 -6.93
C SER A 99 -7.95 -2.78 -8.44
N GLY A 100 -6.85 -2.56 -9.16
CA GLY A 100 -6.93 -2.49 -10.63
C GLY A 100 -7.42 -3.78 -11.28
N LEU A 101 -7.29 -4.92 -10.59
CA LEU A 101 -7.87 -6.17 -11.03
C LEU A 101 -9.40 -6.12 -11.04
N HIS A 102 -10.04 -5.56 -10.02
CA HIS A 102 -11.51 -5.44 -9.99
C HIS A 102 -12.01 -4.61 -11.16
N LEU A 103 -11.40 -3.44 -11.39
CA LEU A 103 -11.77 -2.59 -12.52
C LEU A 103 -11.50 -3.27 -13.87
N GLY A 104 -10.41 -4.01 -13.98
CA GLY A 104 -10.07 -4.81 -15.16
C GLY A 104 -11.05 -5.96 -15.40
N ILE A 105 -11.50 -6.67 -14.35
CA ILE A 105 -12.50 -7.74 -14.44
C ILE A 105 -13.85 -7.15 -14.84
N VAL A 106 -14.31 -6.07 -14.19
CA VAL A 106 -15.57 -5.41 -14.53
C VAL A 106 -15.55 -4.92 -15.97
N GLY A 107 -14.51 -4.19 -16.38
CA GLY A 107 -14.35 -3.72 -17.75
C GLY A 107 -14.26 -4.89 -18.75
N GLY A 108 -13.54 -5.94 -18.41
CA GLY A 108 -13.40 -7.15 -19.24
C GLY A 108 -14.70 -7.92 -19.40
N LEU A 109 -15.48 -8.07 -18.32
CA LEU A 109 -16.80 -8.70 -18.34
C LEU A 109 -17.77 -7.91 -19.21
N ILE A 110 -17.82 -6.58 -19.03
CA ILE A 110 -18.65 -5.70 -19.87
C ILE A 110 -18.24 -5.82 -21.34
N TYR A 111 -16.93 -5.75 -21.62
CA TYR A 111 -16.42 -5.91 -22.98
C TYR A 111 -16.83 -7.26 -23.59
N VAL A 112 -16.65 -8.38 -22.88
CA VAL A 112 -17.00 -9.72 -23.38
C VAL A 112 -18.51 -9.85 -23.57
N SER A 113 -19.33 -9.40 -22.62
CA SER A 113 -20.79 -9.46 -22.68
C SER A 113 -21.35 -8.66 -23.84
N ILE A 114 -20.92 -7.40 -24.01
CA ILE A 114 -21.35 -6.57 -25.13
C ILE A 114 -20.86 -7.14 -26.46
N ARG A 115 -19.59 -7.61 -26.53
CA ARG A 115 -19.06 -8.24 -27.73
C ARG A 115 -19.85 -9.48 -28.12
N ARG A 116 -20.18 -10.35 -27.15
CA ARG A 116 -20.99 -11.56 -27.36
C ARG A 116 -22.40 -11.21 -27.80
N GLY A 117 -23.06 -10.26 -27.12
CA GLY A 117 -24.39 -9.79 -27.48
C GLY A 117 -24.45 -9.22 -28.89
N LEU A 118 -23.51 -8.35 -29.24
CA LEU A 118 -23.42 -7.79 -30.61
C LEU A 118 -23.07 -8.85 -31.65
N SER A 119 -22.31 -9.90 -31.29
CA SER A 119 -22.01 -11.00 -32.22
C SER A 119 -23.20 -11.90 -32.51
N LEU A 120 -24.23 -11.92 -31.65
CA LEU A 120 -25.49 -12.62 -31.92
C LEU A 120 -26.37 -11.87 -32.92
N TRP A 121 -26.12 -10.56 -33.12
CA TRP A 121 -26.84 -9.75 -34.07
C TRP A 121 -26.13 -9.74 -35.42
N GLU A 122 -26.52 -10.66 -36.31
CA GLU A 122 -25.88 -10.91 -37.61
C GLU A 122 -25.64 -9.63 -38.43
N TRP A 123 -26.66 -8.78 -38.57
CA TRP A 123 -26.57 -7.52 -39.32
C TRP A 123 -25.43 -6.61 -38.81
N PHE A 124 -25.28 -6.51 -37.49
CA PHE A 124 -24.29 -5.64 -36.86
C PHE A 124 -22.90 -6.27 -36.93
N ALA A 125 -22.81 -7.58 -36.68
CA ALA A 125 -21.57 -8.35 -36.72
C ALA A 125 -20.88 -8.33 -38.09
N LEU A 126 -21.65 -8.27 -39.19
CA LEU A 126 -21.12 -8.23 -40.55
C LEU A 126 -20.67 -6.83 -41.01
N ARG A 127 -21.16 -5.76 -40.37
CA ARG A 127 -20.94 -4.37 -40.83
C ARG A 127 -19.98 -3.58 -39.95
N VAL A 128 -19.87 -3.92 -38.68
CA VAL A 128 -19.06 -3.19 -37.70
C VAL A 128 -18.15 -4.18 -36.96
N PRO A 129 -16.85 -3.89 -36.79
CA PRO A 129 -15.99 -4.69 -35.93
C PRO A 129 -16.50 -4.57 -34.49
N VAL A 130 -17.25 -5.58 -34.03
CA VAL A 130 -17.94 -5.63 -32.72
C VAL A 130 -17.04 -5.34 -31.52
N GLN A 131 -15.72 -5.49 -31.67
CA GLN A 131 -14.70 -5.17 -30.68
C GLN A 131 -14.69 -3.67 -30.34
N LYS A 132 -14.88 -2.78 -31.33
CA LYS A 132 -14.82 -1.33 -31.13
C LYS A 132 -15.98 -0.80 -30.27
N PRO A 133 -17.27 -1.05 -30.59
CA PRO A 133 -18.36 -0.60 -29.73
C PRO A 133 -18.31 -1.27 -28.35
N ALA A 134 -17.91 -2.55 -28.26
CA ALA A 134 -17.73 -3.21 -26.98
C ALA A 134 -16.64 -2.53 -26.13
N ALA A 135 -15.50 -2.16 -26.72
CA ALA A 135 -14.43 -1.45 -26.03
C ALA A 135 -14.85 -0.03 -25.61
N ALA A 136 -15.60 0.68 -26.44
CA ALA A 136 -16.14 2.00 -26.11
C ALA A 136 -17.10 1.93 -24.91
N VAL A 137 -18.03 0.98 -24.90
CA VAL A 137 -18.96 0.77 -23.78
C VAL A 137 -18.19 0.40 -22.50
N ALA A 138 -17.24 -0.53 -22.58
CA ALA A 138 -16.42 -0.90 -21.43
C ALA A 138 -15.62 0.29 -20.87
N LEU A 139 -15.09 1.15 -21.74
CA LEU A 139 -14.38 2.37 -21.34
C LEU A 139 -15.32 3.36 -20.63
N ILE A 140 -16.52 3.60 -21.16
CA ILE A 140 -17.51 4.49 -20.55
C ILE A 140 -17.94 3.95 -19.18
N MET A 141 -18.22 2.66 -19.09
CA MET A 141 -18.66 2.05 -17.83
C MET A 141 -17.57 2.05 -16.76
N THR A 142 -16.31 1.81 -17.13
CA THR A 142 -15.19 1.90 -16.18
C THR A 142 -14.92 3.36 -15.76
N ALA A 143 -15.15 4.33 -16.64
CA ALA A 143 -15.09 5.76 -16.28
C ALA A 143 -16.20 6.15 -15.31
N LEU A 144 -17.44 5.67 -15.53
CA LEU A 144 -18.55 5.89 -14.63
C LEU A 144 -18.27 5.29 -13.25
N TYR A 145 -17.75 4.05 -13.21
CA TYR A 145 -17.36 3.40 -11.97
C TYR A 145 -16.24 4.16 -11.23
N LEU A 146 -15.25 4.72 -11.94
CA LEU A 146 -14.21 5.57 -11.32
C LEU A 146 -14.83 6.76 -10.57
N VAL A 147 -15.81 7.43 -11.18
CA VAL A 147 -16.49 8.58 -10.56
C VAL A 147 -17.32 8.13 -9.35
N LEU A 148 -18.11 7.07 -9.51
CA LEU A 148 -18.95 6.51 -8.45
C LEU A 148 -18.13 6.02 -7.26
N SER A 149 -16.96 5.43 -7.51
CA SER A 149 -16.08 4.90 -6.46
C SER A 149 -15.28 5.97 -5.72
N GLY A 150 -15.52 7.27 -6.00
CA GLY A 150 -14.81 8.39 -5.39
C GLY A 150 -13.40 8.65 -5.93
N ALA A 151 -13.04 8.07 -7.08
CA ALA A 151 -11.78 8.31 -7.79
C ALA A 151 -10.52 8.26 -6.91
N SER A 152 -10.39 7.23 -6.06
CA SER A 152 -9.15 7.02 -5.29
C SER A 152 -7.93 6.94 -6.21
N ILE A 153 -6.74 7.32 -5.71
CA ILE A 153 -5.50 7.29 -6.50
C ILE A 153 -5.26 5.88 -7.10
N SER A 154 -5.62 4.82 -6.37
CA SER A 154 -5.56 3.44 -6.86
C SER A 154 -6.50 3.21 -8.05
N THR A 155 -7.76 3.63 -7.92
CA THR A 155 -8.77 3.48 -8.98
C THR A 155 -8.45 4.31 -10.22
N GLN A 156 -7.88 5.51 -10.06
CA GLN A 156 -7.44 6.34 -11.18
C GLN A 156 -6.36 5.63 -12.02
N ARG A 157 -5.34 5.07 -11.37
CA ARG A 157 -4.30 4.30 -12.07
C ARG A 157 -4.89 3.10 -12.80
N ALA A 158 -5.77 2.36 -12.13
CA ALA A 158 -6.49 1.25 -12.74
C ALA A 158 -7.29 1.68 -13.98
N PHE A 159 -7.98 2.82 -13.89
CA PHE A 159 -8.76 3.36 -15.00
C PHE A 159 -7.86 3.77 -16.15
N ILE A 160 -6.72 4.42 -15.89
CA ILE A 160 -5.75 4.79 -16.93
C ILE A 160 -5.23 3.53 -17.64
N MET A 161 -4.92 2.46 -16.90
CA MET A 161 -4.52 1.17 -17.49
C MET A 161 -5.65 0.58 -18.36
N ALA A 162 -6.90 0.60 -17.88
CA ALA A 162 -8.05 0.15 -18.64
C ALA A 162 -8.31 1.01 -19.89
N ALA A 163 -8.15 2.34 -19.77
CA ALA A 163 -8.31 3.28 -20.86
C ALA A 163 -7.26 3.09 -21.96
N VAL A 164 -6.00 2.83 -21.59
CA VAL A 164 -4.96 2.48 -22.56
C VAL A 164 -5.24 1.11 -23.19
N PHE A 165 -5.73 0.14 -22.42
CA PHE A 165 -6.10 -1.18 -22.93
C PHE A 165 -7.25 -1.10 -23.95
N PHE A 166 -8.38 -0.48 -23.60
CA PHE A 166 -9.53 -0.34 -24.50
C PHE A 166 -9.23 0.65 -25.63
N GLY A 167 -8.46 1.71 -25.37
CA GLY A 167 -7.97 2.63 -26.39
C GLY A 167 -7.10 1.94 -27.43
N ALA A 168 -6.24 1.00 -27.01
CA ALA A 168 -5.48 0.18 -27.95
C ALA A 168 -6.39 -0.68 -28.83
N ILE A 169 -7.47 -1.25 -28.29
CA ILE A 169 -8.47 -1.99 -29.10
C ILE A 169 -9.16 -1.06 -30.11
N LEU A 170 -9.55 0.14 -29.69
CA LEU A 170 -10.20 1.13 -30.57
C LEU A 170 -9.28 1.59 -31.72
N LEU A 171 -7.98 1.67 -31.45
CA LEU A 171 -6.93 2.08 -32.40
C LEU A 171 -6.32 0.89 -33.18
N ASP A 172 -6.90 -0.30 -33.08
CA ASP A 172 -6.40 -1.53 -33.72
C ASP A 172 -4.92 -1.85 -33.38
N ARG A 173 -4.50 -1.53 -32.14
CA ARG A 173 -3.18 -1.81 -31.57
C ARG A 173 -3.24 -2.97 -30.58
N SER A 174 -2.09 -3.54 -30.26
CA SER A 174 -1.99 -4.62 -29.27
C SER A 174 -2.25 -4.09 -27.85
N PRO A 175 -3.35 -4.52 -27.18
CA PRO A 175 -3.70 -3.97 -25.87
C PRO A 175 -2.81 -4.50 -24.75
N LEU A 176 -2.29 -5.72 -24.89
CA LEU A 176 -1.39 -6.34 -23.92
C LEU A 176 0.07 -6.31 -24.43
N SER A 177 0.76 -5.19 -24.20
CA SER A 177 2.16 -5.01 -24.59
C SER A 177 2.93 -4.13 -23.61
N PHE A 178 4.27 -4.24 -23.59
CA PHE A 178 5.12 -3.31 -22.84
C PHE A 178 5.01 -1.86 -23.34
N ARG A 179 4.61 -1.64 -24.60
CA ARG A 179 4.36 -0.29 -25.13
C ARG A 179 3.12 0.31 -24.49
N SER A 180 2.02 -0.43 -24.45
CA SER A 180 0.77 -0.02 -23.80
C SER A 180 0.98 0.21 -22.30
N PHE A 181 1.74 -0.67 -21.65
CA PHE A 181 2.18 -0.49 -20.26
C PHE A 181 2.98 0.79 -20.05
N ALA A 182 3.95 1.09 -20.91
CA ALA A 182 4.75 2.31 -20.82
C ALA A 182 3.92 3.58 -21.05
N VAL A 183 2.98 3.57 -22.00
CA VAL A 183 2.04 4.68 -22.24
C VAL A 183 1.20 4.94 -21.00
N ALA A 184 0.65 3.91 -20.37
CA ALA A 184 -0.15 4.07 -19.16
C ALA A 184 0.70 4.57 -17.97
N MET A 185 1.93 4.07 -17.82
CA MET A 185 2.87 4.58 -16.80
C MET A 185 3.17 6.06 -17.01
N PHE A 186 3.46 6.45 -18.25
CA PHE A 186 3.74 7.85 -18.60
C PHE A 186 2.52 8.76 -18.37
N ALA A 187 1.32 8.31 -18.73
CA ALA A 187 0.08 9.04 -18.50
C ALA A 187 -0.16 9.29 -16.99
N VAL A 188 0.06 8.29 -16.13
CA VAL A 188 -0.05 8.47 -14.67
C VAL A 188 0.98 9.48 -14.16
N ILE A 189 2.24 9.39 -14.63
CA ILE A 189 3.31 10.30 -14.21
C ILE A 189 3.02 11.75 -14.66
N LEU A 190 2.46 11.94 -15.85
CA LEU A 190 2.08 13.27 -16.33
C LEU A 190 0.97 13.91 -15.50
N ILE A 191 -0.03 13.12 -15.08
CA ILE A 191 -1.15 13.61 -14.27
C ILE A 191 -0.68 13.88 -12.83
N GLN A 192 0.14 12.99 -12.27
CA GLN A 192 0.55 13.05 -10.86
C GLN A 192 2.02 12.64 -10.69
N PRO A 193 2.98 13.53 -10.98
CA PRO A 193 4.41 13.16 -11.01
C PRO A 193 4.94 12.68 -9.65
N HIS A 194 4.37 13.19 -8.56
CA HIS A 194 4.77 12.78 -7.21
C HIS A 194 4.33 11.35 -6.85
N SER A 195 3.44 10.73 -7.65
CA SER A 195 2.92 9.38 -7.39
C SER A 195 4.01 8.31 -7.49
N VAL A 196 5.11 8.56 -8.22
CA VAL A 196 6.21 7.61 -8.41
C VAL A 196 6.84 7.16 -7.08
N MET A 197 6.79 8.03 -6.06
CA MET A 197 7.31 7.74 -4.72
C MET A 197 6.28 7.07 -3.82
N THR A 198 5.04 6.87 -4.28
CA THR A 198 3.99 6.25 -3.46
C THR A 198 4.08 4.73 -3.56
N PRO A 199 3.85 4.01 -2.45
CA PRO A 199 3.84 2.54 -2.45
C PRO A 199 2.83 1.98 -3.46
N GLY A 200 1.65 2.60 -3.57
CA GLY A 200 0.59 2.17 -4.47
C GLY A 200 0.97 2.22 -5.95
N PHE A 201 1.73 3.24 -6.39
CA PHE A 201 2.23 3.30 -7.76
C PHE A 201 3.27 2.19 -8.00
N GLN A 202 4.26 2.10 -7.11
CA GLN A 202 5.38 1.18 -7.23
C GLN A 202 4.91 -0.28 -7.28
N MET A 203 4.08 -0.69 -6.32
CA MET A 203 3.53 -2.05 -6.27
C MET A 203 2.65 -2.37 -7.48
N SER A 204 1.81 -1.43 -7.93
CA SER A 204 0.90 -1.65 -9.07
C SER A 204 1.65 -1.87 -10.38
N PHE A 205 2.64 -1.01 -10.69
CA PHE A 205 3.42 -1.11 -11.91
C PHE A 205 4.43 -2.27 -11.87
N ALA A 206 5.01 -2.58 -10.70
CA ALA A 206 5.84 -3.76 -10.50
C ALA A 206 5.07 -5.06 -10.77
N ALA A 207 3.90 -5.23 -10.14
CA ALA A 207 3.05 -6.40 -10.34
C ALA A 207 2.62 -6.53 -11.80
N THR A 208 2.11 -5.45 -12.40
CA THR A 208 1.61 -5.50 -13.78
C THR A 208 2.72 -5.77 -14.79
N GLY A 209 3.89 -5.14 -14.62
CA GLY A 209 5.06 -5.39 -15.47
C GLY A 209 5.54 -6.84 -15.40
N ALA A 210 5.63 -7.40 -14.18
CA ALA A 210 6.02 -8.80 -13.97
C ALA A 210 4.99 -9.79 -14.55
N LEU A 211 3.69 -9.49 -14.43
CA LEU A 211 2.62 -10.29 -15.01
C LEU A 211 2.65 -10.25 -16.55
N ILE A 212 2.86 -9.07 -17.16
CA ILE A 212 3.03 -8.95 -18.62
C ILE A 212 4.27 -9.73 -19.08
N ALA A 213 5.40 -9.57 -18.41
CA ALA A 213 6.64 -10.30 -18.71
C ALA A 213 6.45 -11.82 -18.65
N THR A 214 5.67 -12.29 -17.67
CA THR A 214 5.35 -13.71 -17.48
C THR A 214 4.38 -14.21 -18.54
N TYR A 215 3.33 -13.44 -18.83
CA TYR A 215 2.34 -13.77 -19.86
C TYR A 215 2.97 -13.94 -21.24
N LEU A 216 3.91 -13.07 -21.62
CA LEU A 216 4.59 -13.15 -22.93
C LEU A 216 5.38 -14.46 -23.06
N VAL A 217 6.17 -14.84 -22.05
CA VAL A 217 6.91 -16.11 -22.04
C VAL A 217 5.97 -17.32 -22.03
N TRP A 218 4.89 -17.22 -21.25
CA TRP A 218 3.92 -18.30 -21.15
C TRP A 218 3.19 -18.52 -22.48
N ARG A 219 2.84 -17.44 -23.20
CA ARG A 219 2.21 -17.50 -24.51
C ARG A 219 3.11 -18.19 -25.55
N GLU A 220 4.39 -17.85 -25.59
CA GLU A 220 5.37 -18.48 -26.49
C GLU A 220 5.47 -20.00 -26.22
N ARG A 221 5.58 -20.39 -24.94
CA ARG A 221 5.58 -21.81 -24.55
C ARG A 221 4.29 -22.53 -24.92
N ARG A 222 3.14 -21.89 -24.73
CA ARG A 222 1.84 -22.48 -25.07
C ARG A 222 1.71 -22.71 -26.56
N GLN A 223 2.16 -21.76 -27.38
CA GLN A 223 2.16 -21.91 -28.83
C GLN A 223 3.09 -23.04 -29.28
N ALA A 224 4.25 -23.22 -28.62
CA ALA A 224 5.14 -24.35 -28.88
C ALA A 224 4.56 -25.72 -28.45
N MET A 225 3.83 -25.77 -27.32
CA MET A 225 3.24 -27.02 -26.79
C MET A 225 1.89 -27.39 -27.44
N ALA A 226 1.10 -26.39 -27.86
CA ALA A 226 -0.16 -26.61 -28.58
C ALA A 226 0.04 -27.26 -29.95
N ALA A 227 1.28 -27.27 -30.47
CA ALA A 227 1.67 -28.04 -31.63
C ALA A 227 1.80 -29.57 -31.37
N GLY A 228 1.66 -30.04 -30.12
CA GLY A 228 1.92 -31.45 -29.77
C GLY A 228 0.95 -32.14 -28.79
N ALA A 229 0.16 -31.45 -27.97
CA ALA A 229 -0.80 -32.13 -27.08
C ALA A 229 -1.98 -31.25 -26.60
N SER A 230 -3.17 -31.83 -26.63
CA SER A 230 -4.40 -31.32 -25.98
C SER A 230 -4.28 -31.47 -24.45
N GLY A 231 -3.55 -30.55 -23.82
CA GLY A 231 -3.45 -30.49 -22.35
C GLY A 231 -4.80 -30.11 -21.72
N ASN A 232 -5.13 -30.77 -20.61
CA ASN A 232 -6.37 -30.57 -19.85
C ASN A 232 -6.49 -29.10 -19.37
N GLY A 233 -7.41 -28.32 -19.97
CA GLY A 233 -7.50 -26.86 -19.78
C GLY A 233 -7.71 -26.40 -18.33
N PHE A 234 -8.21 -27.29 -17.47
CA PHE A 234 -8.34 -27.05 -16.04
C PHE A 234 -6.99 -26.98 -15.32
N VAL A 235 -6.07 -27.93 -15.58
CA VAL A 235 -4.73 -27.95 -14.98
C VAL A 235 -3.95 -26.71 -15.37
N PHE A 236 -4.08 -26.30 -16.63
CA PHE A 236 -3.48 -25.06 -17.13
C PHE A 236 -3.99 -23.82 -16.38
N THR A 237 -5.30 -23.75 -16.14
CA THR A 237 -5.93 -22.64 -15.43
C THR A 237 -5.43 -22.57 -13.98
N LEU A 238 -5.36 -23.71 -13.29
CA LEU A 238 -4.85 -23.78 -11.93
C LEU A 238 -3.36 -23.38 -11.85
N GLN A 239 -2.54 -23.86 -12.78
CA GLN A 239 -1.13 -23.44 -12.88
C GLN A 239 -0.99 -21.93 -13.11
N SER A 240 -1.85 -21.34 -13.94
CA SER A 240 -1.81 -19.91 -14.20
C SER A 240 -2.17 -19.06 -12.96
N LEU A 241 -3.11 -19.52 -12.13
CA LEU A 241 -3.49 -18.86 -10.87
C LEU A 241 -2.32 -18.87 -9.87
N VAL A 242 -1.67 -20.03 -9.72
CA VAL A 242 -0.51 -20.17 -8.81
C VAL A 242 0.64 -19.28 -9.27
N VAL A 243 1.01 -19.34 -10.56
CA VAL A 243 2.16 -18.55 -11.04
C VAL A 243 1.88 -17.06 -11.02
N THR A 244 0.67 -16.60 -11.38
CA THR A 244 0.34 -15.18 -11.29
C THR A 244 0.35 -14.68 -9.86
N SER A 245 -0.06 -15.50 -8.89
CA SER A 245 0.01 -15.17 -7.45
C SER A 245 1.46 -15.06 -6.97
N ILE A 246 2.31 -16.04 -7.30
CA ILE A 246 3.74 -16.03 -6.94
C ILE A 246 4.46 -14.84 -7.57
N VAL A 247 4.25 -14.59 -8.87
CA VAL A 247 4.89 -13.49 -9.59
C VAL A 247 4.42 -12.14 -9.05
N GLY A 248 3.12 -11.97 -8.82
CA GLY A 248 2.56 -10.74 -8.25
C GLY A 248 3.08 -10.47 -6.84
N ALA A 249 3.05 -11.47 -5.96
CA ALA A 249 3.58 -11.37 -4.60
C ALA A 249 5.09 -11.08 -4.61
N GLY A 250 5.87 -11.84 -5.39
CA GLY A 250 7.31 -11.65 -5.50
C GLY A 250 7.71 -10.28 -6.06
N ALA A 251 6.97 -9.76 -7.05
CA ALA A 251 7.23 -8.44 -7.62
C ALA A 251 6.88 -7.28 -6.68
N THR A 252 5.91 -7.48 -5.77
CA THR A 252 5.47 -6.44 -4.83
C THR A 252 6.15 -6.52 -3.46
N ALA A 253 6.70 -7.68 -3.09
CA ALA A 253 7.34 -7.92 -1.80
C ALA A 253 8.44 -6.90 -1.44
N PRO A 254 9.38 -6.52 -2.34
CA PRO A 254 10.40 -5.51 -2.02
C PRO A 254 9.82 -4.17 -1.61
N PHE A 255 8.73 -3.75 -2.27
CA PHE A 255 8.07 -2.48 -2.00
C PHE A 255 7.21 -2.57 -0.74
N ALA A 256 6.55 -3.69 -0.52
CA ALA A 256 5.80 -3.93 0.71
C ALA A 256 6.74 -3.90 1.93
N LEU A 257 7.89 -4.57 1.82
CA LEU A 257 8.91 -4.58 2.85
C LEU A 257 9.50 -3.19 3.11
N TYR A 258 9.79 -2.42 2.07
CA TYR A 258 10.35 -1.07 2.24
C TYR A 258 9.38 -0.05 2.85
N HIS A 259 8.08 -0.11 2.51
CA HIS A 259 7.11 0.91 2.95
C HIS A 259 6.31 0.52 4.19
N PHE A 260 6.21 -0.78 4.48
CA PHE A 260 5.38 -1.27 5.58
C PHE A 260 6.15 -2.12 6.59
N ASP A 261 7.45 -2.36 6.35
CA ASP A 261 8.31 -3.15 7.25
C ASP A 261 7.73 -4.54 7.57
N ARG A 262 6.90 -5.05 6.66
CA ARG A 262 6.15 -6.30 6.81
C ARG A 262 6.30 -7.15 5.56
N VAL A 263 6.49 -8.43 5.81
CA VAL A 263 6.29 -9.48 4.81
C VAL A 263 5.16 -10.35 5.33
N ALA A 264 4.16 -10.58 4.49
CA ALA A 264 3.07 -11.52 4.80
C ALA A 264 3.24 -12.77 3.93
N PRO A 265 4.07 -13.76 4.32
CA PRO A 265 4.17 -15.03 3.60
C PRO A 265 2.81 -15.73 3.49
N GLY A 266 1.95 -15.56 4.51
CA GLY A 266 0.56 -16.01 4.49
C GLY A 266 -0.24 -15.45 3.31
N GLY A 267 0.15 -14.28 2.78
CA GLY A 267 -0.45 -13.64 1.62
C GLY A 267 -0.44 -14.47 0.34
N LEU A 268 0.53 -15.37 0.15
CA LEU A 268 0.52 -16.26 -1.01
C LEU A 268 -0.66 -17.25 -0.92
N TRP A 269 -0.83 -17.88 0.23
CA TRP A 269 -1.92 -18.83 0.50
C TRP A 269 -3.27 -18.12 0.53
N ALA A 270 -3.34 -16.97 1.20
CA ALA A 270 -4.55 -16.16 1.26
C ALA A 270 -5.01 -15.75 -0.15
N ASN A 271 -4.10 -15.28 -1.01
CA ASN A 271 -4.43 -14.93 -2.39
C ASN A 271 -4.86 -16.14 -3.21
N LEU A 272 -4.20 -17.28 -3.07
CA LEU A 272 -4.56 -18.49 -3.82
C LEU A 272 -5.98 -18.97 -3.50
N LEU A 273 -6.44 -18.77 -2.26
CA LEU A 273 -7.79 -19.14 -1.83
C LEU A 273 -8.83 -18.04 -2.09
N ALA A 274 -8.50 -16.78 -1.80
CA ALA A 274 -9.43 -15.65 -1.88
C ALA A 274 -9.64 -15.14 -3.31
N MET A 275 -8.59 -15.08 -4.14
CA MET A 275 -8.68 -14.48 -5.48
C MET A 275 -9.63 -15.23 -6.43
N PRO A 276 -9.71 -16.58 -6.44
CA PRO A 276 -10.73 -17.28 -7.21
C PRO A 276 -12.14 -16.90 -6.79
N ILE A 277 -12.41 -16.74 -5.49
CA ILE A 277 -13.72 -16.32 -4.98
C ILE A 277 -14.03 -14.91 -5.48
N ILE A 278 -13.09 -13.97 -5.30
CA ILE A 278 -13.24 -12.59 -5.78
C ILE A 278 -13.51 -12.55 -7.29
N THR A 279 -12.74 -13.31 -8.07
CA THR A 279 -12.75 -13.23 -9.53
C THR A 279 -13.96 -13.94 -10.15
N PHE A 280 -14.30 -15.13 -9.68
CA PHE A 280 -15.32 -15.98 -10.30
C PHE A 280 -16.69 -15.91 -9.61
N VAL A 281 -16.75 -15.39 -8.39
CA VAL A 281 -18.00 -15.32 -7.61
C VAL A 281 -18.35 -13.87 -7.32
N SER A 282 -17.47 -13.15 -6.62
CA SER A 282 -17.77 -11.81 -6.12
C SER A 282 -17.96 -10.79 -7.25
N ALA A 283 -17.02 -10.72 -8.19
CA ALA A 283 -17.08 -9.76 -9.30
C ALA A 283 -18.28 -9.99 -10.25
N PRO A 284 -18.61 -11.23 -10.66
CA PRO A 284 -19.82 -11.50 -11.43
C PRO A 284 -21.11 -11.12 -10.69
N PHE A 285 -21.24 -11.45 -9.41
CA PHE A 285 -22.45 -11.08 -8.65
C PHE A 285 -22.56 -9.57 -8.42
N ALA A 286 -21.44 -8.87 -8.18
CA ALA A 286 -21.43 -7.40 -8.12
C ALA A 286 -21.84 -6.79 -9.48
N GLY A 287 -21.36 -7.36 -10.59
CA GLY A 287 -21.74 -6.93 -11.94
C GLY A 287 -23.21 -7.19 -12.26
N LEU A 288 -23.74 -8.35 -11.87
CA LEU A 288 -25.16 -8.70 -12.02
C LEU A 288 -26.04 -7.78 -11.17
N ALA A 289 -25.69 -7.54 -9.91
CA ALA A 289 -26.38 -6.58 -9.06
C ALA A 289 -26.44 -5.19 -9.72
N LEU A 290 -25.32 -4.71 -10.26
CA LEU A 290 -25.29 -3.44 -10.97
C LEU A 290 -26.19 -3.43 -12.22
N ALA A 291 -26.22 -4.54 -12.97
CA ALA A 291 -27.04 -4.66 -14.17
C ALA A 291 -28.55 -4.74 -13.87
N THR A 292 -28.94 -5.34 -12.75
CA THR A 292 -30.34 -5.49 -12.35
C THR A 292 -30.84 -4.40 -11.41
N ALA A 293 -29.97 -3.53 -10.90
CA ALA A 293 -30.33 -2.40 -10.04
C ALA A 293 -31.38 -1.46 -10.67
N PRO A 294 -31.35 -1.11 -11.97
CA PRO A 294 -32.41 -0.28 -12.57
C PRO A 294 -33.80 -0.94 -12.55
N LEU A 295 -33.85 -2.26 -12.45
CA LEU A 295 -35.09 -3.05 -12.38
C LEU A 295 -35.53 -3.32 -10.93
N GLY A 296 -34.74 -2.90 -9.93
CA GLY A 296 -34.97 -3.20 -8.51
C GLY A 296 -34.77 -4.67 -8.14
N LEU A 297 -33.98 -5.42 -8.93
CA LEU A 297 -33.74 -6.86 -8.75
C LEU A 297 -32.28 -7.17 -8.36
N ASP A 298 -31.59 -6.24 -7.72
CA ASP A 298 -30.18 -6.33 -7.32
C ASP A 298 -29.97 -7.06 -6.00
N GLU A 299 -30.94 -7.03 -5.09
CA GLU A 299 -30.86 -7.62 -3.75
C GLU A 299 -30.37 -9.08 -3.70
N PRO A 300 -30.90 -10.06 -4.47
CA PRO A 300 -30.41 -11.44 -4.40
C PRO A 300 -28.94 -11.57 -4.85
N PHE A 301 -28.52 -10.76 -5.82
CA PHE A 301 -27.13 -10.74 -6.28
C PHE A 301 -26.21 -10.05 -5.27
N LEU A 302 -26.69 -9.01 -4.57
CA LEU A 302 -25.96 -8.37 -3.47
C LEU A 302 -25.79 -9.31 -2.28
N ARG A 303 -26.80 -10.13 -1.95
CA ARG A 303 -26.67 -11.19 -0.93
C ARG A 303 -25.62 -12.23 -1.31
N ALA A 304 -25.63 -12.70 -2.56
CA ALA A 304 -24.62 -13.63 -3.05
C ALA A 304 -23.21 -13.02 -3.06
N PHE A 305 -23.11 -11.73 -3.41
CA PHE A 305 -21.87 -10.97 -3.32
C PHE A 305 -21.38 -10.88 -1.87
N GLY A 306 -22.23 -10.51 -0.91
CA GLY A 306 -21.91 -10.48 0.51
C GLY A 306 -21.45 -11.83 1.05
N TRP A 307 -22.18 -12.91 0.75
CA TRP A 307 -21.78 -14.27 1.13
C TRP A 307 -20.38 -14.63 0.60
N SER A 308 -20.07 -14.27 -0.65
CA SER A 308 -18.74 -14.54 -1.22
C SER A 308 -17.62 -13.80 -0.50
N LEU A 309 -17.88 -12.55 -0.08
CA LEU A 309 -16.92 -11.75 0.69
C LEU A 309 -16.77 -12.26 2.13
N GLU A 310 -17.81 -12.84 2.71
CA GLU A 310 -17.72 -13.52 3.99
C GLU A 310 -16.75 -14.70 3.94
N GLN A 311 -16.74 -15.47 2.84
CA GLN A 311 -15.75 -16.53 2.64
C GLN A 311 -14.33 -15.97 2.60
N VAL A 312 -14.12 -14.82 1.95
CA VAL A 312 -12.83 -14.14 1.90
C VAL A 312 -12.39 -13.67 3.29
N LEU A 313 -13.30 -13.11 4.08
CA LEU A 313 -13.02 -12.71 5.47
C LEU A 313 -12.69 -13.93 6.34
N MET A 314 -13.38 -15.06 6.18
CA MET A 314 -13.04 -16.29 6.89
C MET A 314 -11.63 -16.78 6.56
N ILE A 315 -11.25 -16.76 5.29
CA ILE A 315 -9.89 -17.10 4.85
C ILE A 315 -8.89 -16.12 5.48
N ALA A 316 -9.18 -14.82 5.48
CA ALA A 316 -8.30 -13.82 6.07
C ALA A 316 -8.09 -14.05 7.58
N HIS A 317 -9.16 -14.27 8.34
CA HIS A 317 -9.09 -14.58 9.77
C HIS A 317 -8.33 -15.88 10.02
N TRP A 318 -8.60 -16.93 9.25
CA TRP A 318 -7.90 -18.21 9.37
C TRP A 318 -6.39 -18.07 9.10
N VAL A 319 -6.00 -17.40 8.01
CA VAL A 319 -4.58 -17.17 7.69
C VAL A 319 -3.92 -16.28 8.74
N SER A 320 -4.60 -15.24 9.23
CA SER A 320 -4.05 -14.28 10.20
C SER A 320 -3.70 -14.90 11.55
N THR A 321 -4.29 -16.05 11.90
CA THR A 321 -4.02 -16.77 13.14
C THR A 321 -2.91 -17.82 13.00
N GLN A 322 -2.44 -18.09 11.78
CA GLN A 322 -1.35 -19.05 11.57
C GLN A 322 0.01 -18.45 11.99
N PRO A 323 0.89 -19.25 12.63
CA PRO A 323 2.22 -18.79 13.02
C PRO A 323 3.04 -18.42 11.76
N GLY A 324 3.67 -17.24 11.78
CA GLY A 324 4.46 -16.72 10.66
C GLY A 324 3.65 -16.15 9.49
N SER A 325 2.34 -15.92 9.67
CA SER A 325 1.48 -15.30 8.64
C SER A 325 1.85 -13.83 8.36
N ASP A 326 2.22 -13.08 9.40
CA ASP A 326 2.80 -11.74 9.36
C ASP A 326 4.18 -11.79 10.03
N VAL A 327 5.22 -11.43 9.28
CA VAL A 327 6.58 -11.25 9.79
C VAL A 327 6.91 -9.78 9.68
N MET A 328 6.90 -9.09 10.81
CA MET A 328 7.38 -7.72 10.93
C MET A 328 8.91 -7.74 10.95
N ILE A 329 9.52 -7.12 9.94
CA ILE A 329 10.97 -6.96 9.90
C ILE A 329 11.28 -5.65 10.62
N THR A 330 11.95 -5.78 11.76
CA THR A 330 12.25 -4.67 12.65
C THR A 330 13.33 -3.74 12.13
N ASP A 331 14.16 -4.20 11.20
CA ASP A 331 15.16 -3.37 10.54
C ASP A 331 14.57 -2.68 9.31
N PRO A 332 14.43 -1.34 9.28
CA PRO A 332 13.88 -0.66 8.13
C PRO A 332 14.80 -0.82 6.93
N MET A 333 14.22 -1.21 5.80
CA MET A 333 14.96 -1.48 4.58
C MET A 333 15.54 -0.17 4.00
N PRO A 334 16.86 -0.09 3.74
CA PRO A 334 17.43 1.12 3.16
C PRO A 334 16.99 1.35 1.70
N ALA A 335 16.84 2.61 1.30
CA ALA A 335 16.41 2.98 -0.06
C ALA A 335 17.34 2.45 -1.18
N GLY A 336 18.64 2.30 -0.88
CA GLY A 336 19.61 1.71 -1.81
C GLY A 336 19.30 0.24 -2.13
N VAL A 337 18.86 -0.52 -1.13
CA VAL A 337 18.45 -1.93 -1.31
C VAL A 337 17.20 -2.00 -2.19
N LEU A 338 16.24 -1.08 -1.99
CA LEU A 338 15.05 -1.00 -2.83
C LEU A 338 15.40 -0.71 -4.29
N LEU A 339 16.38 0.16 -4.52
CA LEU A 339 16.86 0.48 -5.87
C LEU A 339 17.49 -0.75 -6.54
N VAL A 340 18.33 -1.50 -5.83
CA VAL A 340 18.92 -2.75 -6.33
C VAL A 340 17.83 -3.76 -6.71
N LEU A 341 16.83 -3.97 -5.84
CA LEU A 341 15.72 -4.88 -6.12
C LEU A 341 14.84 -4.39 -7.28
N SER A 342 14.63 -3.08 -7.40
CA SER A 342 13.86 -2.49 -8.51
C SER A 342 14.57 -2.66 -9.85
N VAL A 343 15.89 -2.41 -9.90
CA VAL A 343 16.72 -2.64 -11.09
C VAL A 343 16.75 -4.14 -11.42
N GLY A 344 16.85 -4.99 -10.40
CA GLY A 344 16.79 -6.44 -10.56
C GLY A 344 15.47 -6.90 -11.16
N LEU A 345 14.33 -6.38 -10.69
CA LEU A 345 13.01 -6.68 -11.24
C LEU A 345 12.89 -6.26 -12.72
N ILE A 346 13.42 -5.09 -13.08
CA ILE A 346 13.47 -4.63 -14.46
C ILE A 346 14.33 -5.59 -15.31
N ALA A 347 15.51 -5.96 -14.82
CA ALA A 347 16.40 -6.90 -15.50
C ALA A 347 15.72 -8.27 -15.72
N VAL A 348 15.03 -8.81 -14.70
CA VAL A 348 14.25 -10.05 -14.81
C VAL A 348 13.15 -9.94 -15.88
N CYS A 349 12.50 -8.78 -16.03
CA CYS A 349 11.48 -8.57 -17.05
C CYS A 349 12.05 -8.51 -18.48
N LEU A 350 13.27 -7.99 -18.64
CA LEU A 350 13.91 -7.79 -19.94
C LEU A 350 14.66 -9.03 -20.45
N VAL A 351 15.24 -9.83 -19.54
CA VAL A 351 16.02 -11.01 -19.88
C VAL A 351 15.13 -12.10 -20.49
N LYS A 352 15.61 -12.69 -21.59
CA LYS A 352 14.95 -13.80 -22.28
C LYS A 352 15.39 -15.14 -21.68
N GLY A 353 14.43 -16.05 -21.53
CA GLY A 353 14.67 -17.41 -21.03
C GLY A 353 14.49 -17.54 -19.51
N VAL A 354 13.74 -18.56 -19.10
CA VAL A 354 13.37 -18.77 -17.68
C VAL A 354 14.59 -18.98 -16.78
N ARG A 355 15.62 -19.70 -17.24
CA ARG A 355 16.85 -19.93 -16.47
C ARG A 355 17.57 -18.62 -16.12
N TYR A 356 17.74 -17.74 -17.10
CA TYR A 356 18.41 -16.45 -16.88
C TYR A 356 17.56 -15.49 -16.04
N ARG A 357 16.23 -15.56 -16.12
CA ARG A 357 15.32 -14.83 -15.23
C ARG A 357 15.48 -15.25 -13.78
N ILE A 358 15.51 -16.56 -13.51
CA ILE A 358 15.72 -17.09 -12.16
C ILE A 358 17.10 -16.68 -11.66
N LEU A 359 18.16 -16.85 -12.47
CA LEU A 359 19.52 -16.48 -12.10
C LEU A 359 19.64 -14.98 -11.78
N THR A 360 19.05 -14.11 -12.59
CA THR A 360 19.03 -12.66 -12.37
C THR A 360 18.25 -12.30 -11.11
N GLY A 361 17.10 -12.94 -10.88
CA GLY A 361 16.29 -12.74 -9.69
C GLY A 361 17.01 -13.16 -8.41
N VAL A 362 17.62 -14.35 -8.40
CA VAL A 362 18.42 -14.85 -7.27
C VAL A 362 19.65 -13.98 -7.05
N GLY A 363 20.39 -13.65 -8.12
CA GLY A 363 21.58 -12.80 -8.03
C GLY A 363 21.26 -11.44 -7.44
N THR A 364 20.19 -10.79 -7.89
CA THR A 364 19.77 -9.48 -7.37
C THR A 364 19.27 -9.56 -5.92
N ALA A 365 18.57 -10.62 -5.54
CA ALA A 365 18.17 -10.86 -4.15
C ALA A 365 19.40 -11.06 -3.23
N VAL A 366 20.39 -11.83 -3.67
CA VAL A 366 21.64 -12.04 -2.92
C VAL A 366 22.43 -10.73 -2.80
N THR A 367 22.58 -9.98 -3.89
CA THR A 367 23.22 -8.65 -3.85
C THR A 367 22.49 -7.71 -2.90
N ALA A 368 21.15 -7.67 -2.94
CA ALA A 368 20.35 -6.85 -2.05
C ALA A 368 20.55 -7.25 -0.58
N ALA A 369 20.58 -8.55 -0.27
CA ALA A 369 20.84 -9.05 1.07
C ALA A 369 22.25 -8.65 1.58
N ILE A 370 23.28 -8.81 0.74
CA ILE A 370 24.65 -8.38 1.07
C ILE A 370 24.70 -6.87 1.33
N VAL A 371 24.08 -6.07 0.46
CA VAL A 371 24.04 -4.61 0.63
C VAL A 371 23.30 -4.22 1.90
N TRP A 372 22.17 -4.86 2.20
CA TRP A 372 21.40 -4.58 3.41
C TRP A 372 22.21 -4.90 4.68
N LEU A 373 22.82 -6.09 4.75
CA LEU A 373 23.65 -6.51 5.89
C LEU A 373 24.91 -5.64 6.05
N SER A 374 25.35 -4.97 4.99
CA SER A 374 26.52 -4.08 5.01
C SER A 374 26.17 -2.63 5.39
N LEU A 375 24.89 -2.26 5.40
CA LEU A 375 24.46 -0.89 5.65
C LEU A 375 24.31 -0.57 7.14
N PRO A 376 24.52 0.69 7.54
CA PRO A 376 24.41 1.09 8.94
C PRO A 376 23.02 0.80 9.54
N SER A 377 22.97 0.24 10.75
CA SER A 377 21.72 -0.05 11.46
C SER A 377 21.28 1.12 12.34
N LEU A 378 19.96 1.37 12.37
CA LEU A 378 19.37 2.33 13.28
C LEU A 378 19.38 1.73 14.70
N VAL A 379 19.92 2.48 15.65
CA VAL A 379 20.02 2.04 17.05
C VAL A 379 19.02 2.76 17.94
N LEU A 380 18.88 4.06 17.72
CA LEU A 380 17.96 4.91 18.49
C LEU A 380 17.36 5.98 17.60
N HIS A 381 16.11 6.33 17.83
CA HIS A 381 15.49 7.54 17.32
C HIS A 381 14.69 8.24 18.42
N TRP A 382 14.96 9.53 18.59
CA TRP A 382 14.15 10.41 19.42
C TRP A 382 13.27 11.27 18.50
N SER A 383 11.96 11.03 18.56
CA SER A 383 10.94 11.72 17.79
C SER A 383 10.63 13.09 18.37
N ALA A 384 10.22 14.04 17.50
CA ALA A 384 9.66 15.32 17.93
C ALA A 384 8.31 15.20 18.67
N SER A 385 7.66 14.03 18.62
CA SER A 385 6.49 13.70 19.46
C SER A 385 6.84 13.42 20.92
N GLY A 386 8.14 13.31 21.24
CA GLY A 386 8.63 13.03 22.60
C GLY A 386 8.81 11.53 22.90
N GLU A 387 8.57 10.68 21.91
CA GLU A 387 8.85 9.25 21.99
C GLU A 387 10.32 8.94 21.64
N VAL A 388 10.94 8.06 22.42
CA VAL A 388 12.23 7.42 22.12
C VAL A 388 12.00 5.98 21.72
N LEU A 389 12.58 5.63 20.58
CA LEU A 389 12.57 4.29 20.00
C LEU A 389 14.01 3.78 20.03
N LEU A 390 14.25 2.74 20.83
CA LEU A 390 15.58 2.21 21.07
C LEU A 390 15.60 0.70 20.80
N ARG A 391 16.70 0.23 20.21
CA ARG A 391 16.96 -1.19 20.00
C ARG A 391 17.84 -1.73 21.13
N ASP A 392 17.29 -2.66 21.89
CA ASP A 392 17.96 -3.38 22.97
C ASP A 392 19.02 -4.36 22.42
N ALA A 393 19.99 -4.75 23.25
CA ALA A 393 21.06 -5.69 22.92
C ALA A 393 20.51 -7.08 22.51
N GLU A 394 19.34 -7.46 23.02
CA GLU A 394 18.61 -8.68 22.63
C GLU A 394 17.79 -8.53 21.32
N ASN A 395 18.02 -7.46 20.54
CA ASN A 395 17.39 -7.16 19.24
C ASN A 395 15.90 -6.77 19.25
N GLY A 396 15.29 -6.53 20.42
CA GLY A 396 13.94 -5.97 20.54
C GLY A 396 13.92 -4.45 20.40
N TRP A 397 12.98 -3.90 19.61
CA TRP A 397 12.65 -2.48 19.70
C TRP A 397 11.81 -2.22 20.93
N LYS A 398 12.18 -1.19 21.70
CA LYS A 398 11.43 -0.65 22.83
C LYS A 398 10.97 0.77 22.49
N LYS A 399 9.70 1.07 22.83
CA LYS A 399 9.08 2.39 22.66
C LYS A 399 8.88 3.01 24.04
N LEU A 400 9.42 4.21 24.24
CA LEU A 400 9.37 4.93 25.50
C LEU A 400 8.77 6.32 25.23
N ALA A 401 7.67 6.67 25.89
CA ALA A 401 7.14 8.03 25.86
C ALA A 401 7.80 8.82 27.01
N ILE A 402 8.74 9.71 26.68
CA ILE A 402 9.61 10.36 27.68
C ILE A 402 9.44 11.88 27.73
N ALA A 403 8.77 12.47 26.75
CA ALA A 403 8.44 13.89 26.71
C ALA A 403 7.09 14.08 26.01
N ASP A 404 6.43 15.20 26.27
CA ASP A 404 5.29 15.65 25.47
C ASP A 404 5.80 16.54 24.33
N GLY A 405 5.42 16.21 23.10
CA GLY A 405 5.79 16.98 21.91
C GLY A 405 4.69 17.02 20.86
N ASP A 406 4.65 18.10 20.09
CA ASP A 406 3.62 18.35 19.06
C ASP A 406 3.91 17.64 17.71
N GLY A 407 4.67 16.54 17.74
CA GLY A 407 5.12 15.81 16.56
C GLY A 407 4.27 14.58 16.24
N LEU A 408 4.41 14.06 15.03
CA LEU A 408 3.89 12.73 14.68
C LEU A 408 4.91 11.66 15.05
N SER A 409 4.43 10.63 15.73
CA SER A 409 5.20 9.43 16.01
C SER A 409 5.57 8.70 14.70
N PRO A 410 6.77 8.11 14.61
CA PRO A 410 7.18 7.29 13.46
C PRO A 410 6.18 6.16 13.21
N LEU A 411 5.75 5.98 11.96
CA LEU A 411 4.72 5.00 11.60
C LEU A 411 5.21 3.56 11.74
N THR A 412 6.45 3.29 11.31
CA THR A 412 7.07 1.96 11.35
C THR A 412 7.03 1.29 12.73
N LEU A 413 7.10 2.07 13.81
CA LEU A 413 7.20 1.56 15.18
C LEU A 413 6.08 2.06 16.10
N ASN A 414 5.01 2.61 15.53
CA ASN A 414 3.95 3.21 16.34
C ASN A 414 3.16 2.17 17.14
N ASP A 415 2.99 0.97 16.58
CA ASP A 415 2.22 -0.14 17.15
C ASP A 415 2.96 -0.86 18.29
N LEU A 416 4.23 -0.51 18.57
CA LEU A 416 4.95 -1.08 19.71
C LEU A 416 4.30 -0.65 21.03
N PRO A 417 4.06 -1.57 21.97
CA PRO A 417 3.58 -1.20 23.30
C PRO A 417 4.63 -0.31 23.96
N ALA A 418 4.17 0.78 24.57
CA ALA A 418 5.04 1.63 25.38
C ALA A 418 5.49 0.82 26.61
N THR A 419 6.80 0.67 26.77
CA THR A 419 7.37 0.02 27.95
C THR A 419 7.61 1.06 29.05
N HIS A 420 7.20 0.76 30.28
CA HIS A 420 7.41 1.62 31.45
C HIS A 420 8.54 1.10 32.36
N GLU A 421 9.56 0.47 31.77
CA GLU A 421 10.71 -0.09 32.49
C GLU A 421 11.75 0.98 32.89
N CYS A 422 11.32 2.01 33.62
CA CYS A 422 12.22 3.02 34.18
C CYS A 422 12.30 2.88 35.70
N ARG A 423 13.52 2.80 36.25
CA ARG A 423 13.75 2.76 37.69
C ARG A 423 13.80 4.20 38.21
N GLY A 424 12.64 4.75 38.59
CA GLY A 424 12.55 6.11 39.12
C GLY A 424 12.74 7.17 38.02
N LYS A 425 13.63 8.16 38.24
CA LYS A 425 13.88 9.27 37.30
C LYS A 425 14.94 8.96 36.22
N MET A 426 15.28 7.68 36.04
CA MET A 426 16.29 7.23 35.08
C MET A 426 15.89 5.91 34.42
N CYS A 427 16.24 5.77 33.14
CA CYS A 427 16.08 4.54 32.38
C CYS A 427 17.44 4.20 31.74
N GLU A 428 17.93 2.98 31.94
CA GLU A 428 19.20 2.49 31.38
C GLU A 428 18.92 1.32 30.45
N PHE A 429 19.52 1.36 29.27
CA PHE A 429 19.37 0.31 28.26
C PHE A 429 20.74 -0.06 27.70
N GLU A 430 21.01 -1.35 27.62
CA GLU A 430 22.19 -1.86 26.94
C GLU A 430 21.91 -1.91 25.44
N THR A 431 22.72 -1.22 24.65
CA THR A 431 22.55 -1.19 23.19
C THR A 431 23.82 -1.62 22.50
N SER A 432 23.71 -1.87 21.19
CA SER A 432 24.87 -2.25 20.38
C SER A 432 26.00 -1.20 20.36
N VAL A 433 25.73 0.07 20.71
CA VAL A 433 26.75 1.14 20.79
C VAL A 433 27.24 1.41 22.22
N GLY A 434 26.82 0.61 23.20
CA GLY A 434 27.07 0.79 24.62
C GLY A 434 25.80 1.16 25.39
N MET A 435 25.96 1.47 26.68
CA MET A 435 24.85 1.87 27.55
C MET A 435 24.27 3.22 27.09
N VAL A 436 22.96 3.24 26.85
CA VAL A 436 22.18 4.46 26.62
C VAL A 436 21.36 4.73 27.86
N ALA A 437 21.49 5.95 28.40
CA ALA A 437 20.76 6.34 29.58
C ALA A 437 19.85 7.55 29.30
N ILE A 438 18.65 7.52 29.86
CA ILE A 438 17.63 8.56 29.76
C ILE A 438 17.43 9.14 31.15
N ALA A 439 17.59 10.45 31.29
CA ALA A 439 17.47 11.17 32.56
C ALA A 439 16.47 12.32 32.44
N TYR A 440 15.56 12.42 33.42
CA TYR A 440 14.55 13.49 33.46
C TYR A 440 15.06 14.75 34.16
N GLU A 441 15.74 14.62 35.32
CA GLU A 441 16.07 15.77 36.19
C GLU A 441 17.53 15.85 36.69
N LEU A 442 18.39 14.84 36.44
CA LEU A 442 19.70 14.82 37.09
C LEU A 442 20.72 15.79 36.46
N PRO A 443 21.43 16.62 37.26
CA PRO A 443 22.49 17.51 36.79
C PRO A 443 23.85 16.82 36.58
N THR A 444 23.96 15.52 36.86
CA THR A 444 25.23 14.78 36.84
C THR A 444 25.21 13.67 35.79
N CYS A 445 26.14 13.76 34.83
CA CYS A 445 26.39 12.73 33.82
C CYS A 445 26.64 11.36 34.47
N ILE A 446 26.08 10.31 33.86
CA ILE A 446 26.24 8.93 34.34
C ILE A 446 27.63 8.46 33.91
N PRO A 447 28.53 8.13 34.85
CA PRO A 447 29.79 7.49 34.51
C PRO A 447 29.45 6.16 33.82
N ASP A 448 30.04 5.90 32.66
CA ASP A 448 29.87 4.68 31.83
C ASP A 448 28.74 4.69 30.77
N ALA A 449 27.92 5.74 30.68
CA ALA A 449 26.97 5.88 29.58
C ALA A 449 27.66 6.35 28.28
N ALA A 450 27.50 5.60 27.19
CA ALA A 450 27.99 6.00 25.87
C ALA A 450 27.19 7.17 25.27
N LEU A 451 25.90 7.26 25.62
CA LEU A 451 24.98 8.31 25.22
C LEU A 451 24.00 8.62 26.35
N THR A 452 23.81 9.90 26.66
CA THR A 452 22.82 10.37 27.63
C THR A 452 21.77 11.24 26.94
N LEU A 453 20.49 10.90 27.12
CA LEU A 453 19.33 11.70 26.69
C LEU A 453 18.77 12.48 27.88
N LEU A 454 18.72 13.80 27.78
CA LEU A 454 18.19 14.69 28.84
C LEU A 454 16.90 15.39 28.42
N VAL A 455 15.84 15.21 29.20
CA VAL A 455 14.51 15.77 28.92
C VAL A 455 14.39 17.23 29.35
N ASP A 456 14.66 17.55 30.63
CA ASP A 456 14.37 18.89 31.21
C ASP A 456 15.59 19.72 31.65
N ALA A 457 16.83 19.26 31.44
CA ALA A 457 18.00 19.90 32.03
C ALA A 457 18.93 20.61 31.01
N SER A 458 19.50 21.74 31.46
CA SER A 458 20.67 22.36 30.81
C SER A 458 21.91 21.50 31.06
N PRO A 459 22.80 21.31 30.07
CA PRO A 459 23.97 20.45 30.25
C PRO A 459 24.89 21.01 31.34
N GLY A 460 24.98 20.29 32.47
CA GLY A 460 26.11 20.45 33.39
C GLY A 460 27.42 20.11 32.66
N ARG A 461 28.56 20.63 33.14
CA ARG A 461 29.88 20.31 32.56
C ARG A 461 30.14 18.80 32.66
N CYS A 462 29.91 18.07 31.58
CA CYS A 462 30.25 16.66 31.47
C CYS A 462 31.71 16.49 31.04
N SER A 463 32.42 15.56 31.69
CA SER A 463 33.82 15.21 31.41
C SER A 463 33.94 14.49 30.04
N PRO A 464 35.13 14.49 29.40
CA PRO A 464 35.26 14.24 27.97
C PRO A 464 35.15 12.75 27.65
N GLY A 465 34.00 12.32 27.10
CA GLY A 465 33.84 10.97 26.57
C GLY A 465 32.41 10.60 26.17
N GLY A 466 31.42 10.96 27.01
CA GLY A 466 30.00 10.68 26.76
C GLY A 466 29.34 11.75 25.88
N ARG A 467 28.52 11.34 24.90
CA ARG A 467 27.71 12.27 24.10
C ARG A 467 26.41 12.57 24.84
N VAL A 468 26.00 13.84 24.86
CA VAL A 468 24.76 14.30 25.49
C VAL A 468 23.84 14.88 24.43
N ILE A 469 22.57 14.46 24.42
CA ILE A 469 21.52 15.02 23.56
C ILE A 469 20.40 15.54 24.45
N THR A 470 20.02 16.80 24.27
CA THR A 470 18.90 17.41 25.02
C THR A 470 17.61 17.39 24.21
N TRP A 471 16.48 17.48 24.88
CA TRP A 471 15.18 17.61 24.21
C TRP A 471 15.10 18.83 23.29
N ASN A 472 15.74 19.95 23.67
CA ASN A 472 15.83 21.14 22.83
C ASN A 472 16.58 20.88 21.51
N ASP A 473 17.63 20.06 21.52
CA ASP A 473 18.36 19.67 20.31
C ASP A 473 17.46 18.84 19.38
N VAL A 474 16.64 17.96 19.94
CA VAL A 474 15.69 17.13 19.19
C VAL A 474 14.59 17.98 18.57
N GLN A 475 14.03 18.93 19.34
CA GLN A 475 13.01 19.85 18.83
C GLN A 475 13.53 20.72 17.69
N LYS A 476 14.74 21.29 17.82
CA LYS A 476 15.39 22.06 16.76
C LYS A 476 15.67 21.23 15.51
N ALA A 477 16.09 19.98 15.69
CA ALA A 477 16.37 19.06 14.59
C ALA A 477 15.11 18.42 13.98
N GLY A 478 13.93 18.57 14.60
CA GLY A 478 12.70 17.86 14.21
C GLY A 478 12.79 16.34 14.39
N GLY A 479 13.69 15.88 15.26
CA GLY A 479 14.00 14.47 15.50
C GLY A 479 15.47 14.13 15.26
N LEU A 480 16.02 13.23 16.09
CA LEU A 480 17.42 12.78 16.00
C LEU A 480 17.49 11.25 15.93
N SER A 481 18.34 10.72 15.06
CA SER A 481 18.60 9.28 14.92
C SER A 481 20.06 8.97 15.20
N LEU A 482 20.31 7.95 16.01
CA LEU A 482 21.63 7.36 16.20
C LEU A 482 21.76 6.12 15.33
N VAL A 483 22.79 6.11 14.49
CA VAL A 483 23.05 5.04 13.52
C VAL A 483 24.44 4.46 13.78
N ARG A 484 24.55 3.12 13.76
CA ARG A 484 25.83 2.42 13.87
C ARG A 484 26.35 2.07 12.49
N GLY A 485 27.52 2.61 12.14
CA GLY A 485 28.23 2.30 10.90
C GLY A 485 28.91 0.93 10.93
N TRP A 486 29.32 0.47 9.76
CA TRP A 486 29.99 -0.84 9.56
C TRP A 486 31.27 -1.04 10.39
N ALA A 487 32.01 0.03 10.65
CA ALA A 487 33.23 0.02 11.47
C ALA A 487 32.96 0.15 12.98
N GLY A 488 31.70 0.05 13.41
CA GLY A 488 31.28 0.23 14.80
C GLY A 488 31.14 1.69 15.24
N ALA A 489 31.58 2.67 14.43
CA ALA A 489 31.41 4.08 14.72
C ALA A 489 29.92 4.49 14.70
N SER A 490 29.48 5.23 15.73
CA SER A 490 28.13 5.77 15.81
C SER A 490 28.07 7.22 15.32
N HIS A 491 27.06 7.54 14.52
CA HIS A 491 26.81 8.88 14.00
C HIS A 491 25.39 9.32 14.35
N ILE A 492 25.25 10.59 14.73
CA ILE A 492 23.96 11.23 14.95
C ILE A 492 23.53 11.86 13.62
N ARG A 493 22.31 11.53 13.19
CA ARG A 493 21.69 12.05 11.98
C ARG A 493 20.40 12.78 12.35
N ALA A 494 20.34 14.06 12.04
CA ALA A 494 19.12 14.84 12.14
C ALA A 494 18.14 14.48 11.01
N VAL A 495 16.85 14.71 11.25
CA VAL A 495 15.84 14.65 10.18
C VAL A 495 16.19 15.73 9.15
N PRO A 496 16.35 15.36 7.85
CA PRO A 496 16.75 16.33 6.84
C PRO A 496 15.65 17.39 6.66
N CYS A 497 15.93 18.63 7.03
CA CYS A 497 15.09 19.77 6.71
C CYS A 497 15.65 20.53 5.51
N GLY A 498 14.84 21.34 4.83
CA GLY A 498 15.35 22.15 3.74
C GLY A 498 14.34 23.11 3.14
N ARG A 499 14.62 23.60 1.92
CA ARG A 499 13.76 24.55 1.20
C ARG A 499 12.43 23.95 0.68
N ARG A 500 12.14 22.68 1.00
CA ARG A 500 10.92 22.01 0.54
C ARG A 500 9.75 22.51 1.40
N LYS A 501 8.68 23.00 0.76
CA LYS A 501 7.51 23.56 1.46
C LYS A 501 6.88 22.62 2.49
N TRP A 502 6.94 21.31 2.26
CA TRP A 502 6.41 20.30 3.18
C TRP A 502 7.39 19.87 4.28
N GLN A 503 8.65 20.31 4.24
CA GLN A 503 9.67 19.97 5.24
C GLN A 503 10.60 21.17 5.51
N PRO A 504 10.04 22.30 5.97
CA PRO A 504 10.83 23.47 6.31
C PRO A 504 11.76 23.16 7.50
N CYS A 505 12.91 23.84 7.56
CA CYS A 505 13.71 23.86 8.78
C CYS A 505 12.96 24.66 9.85
N ILE A 506 12.93 24.13 11.07
CA ILE A 506 12.35 24.81 12.22
C ILE A 506 13.38 25.85 12.68
N ASP A 507 13.43 27.00 12.00
CA ASP A 507 14.13 28.17 12.53
C ASP A 507 13.23 28.82 13.58
N ARG A 508 13.23 28.28 14.81
CA ARG A 508 12.72 29.00 15.98
C ARG A 508 13.78 30.02 16.43
N THR A 509 13.91 31.07 15.65
CA THR A 509 14.57 32.33 16.04
C THR A 509 13.60 33.49 15.78
N GLU A 510 12.40 33.38 16.34
CA GLU A 510 11.54 34.53 16.67
C GLU A 510 10.83 34.19 17.97
N ASN A 511 11.51 34.47 19.08
CA ASN A 511 10.93 34.93 20.35
C ASN A 511 12.05 35.41 21.27
#